data_AF-A0A1Q3GP41-F1
#
_entry.id   AF-A0A1Q3GP41-F1
#
_cell.length_a   1.000
_cell.length_b   1.000
_cell.length_c   1.000
_cell.angle_alpha   90.00
_cell.angle_beta   90.00
_cell.angle_gamma   90.00
#
_symmetry.space_group_name_H-M   'P 1'
#
loop_
_entity.id
_entity.type
_entity.pdbx_description
1 polymer ?
#
loop_
_entity_poly.entity_id
_entity_poly.type
_entity_poly.pdbx_seq_one_letter_code
_entity_poly.pdbx_strand_id
1 'polypeptide(L)'
;MVCLAQLAISQNTYYGIDAGNGPGMVTIGGIYIAGNYNTSIGYKAGDLLAGTAPKNGIYNVFLGHLTGANNTIGSSNTFLGAQTGYEHVSGGANTFIGRSAGYKNATGIGNVFLGSYAGYNELGSNKLYIDNSSTNTPLIYGDFSTNLVRVHGSLQADYLTVNSQNANGEGGEIFLAGSNGNAGWFIDSYYGSFRVFGNGHTPLLINSQGEVKLNHLTVNPQNNLGEGGEILLTGSAGNVGWYMDNYNGNFRLFGNGNTPLVVTPQGNVGIGTFTPNSFRLAVEGKIGAREIQVTNVDPWPDYVFAQDYDLRSLEEVETYIQQNKHLPNVPSAKVVEKEGIELGKMNATLLRKIEELTLYMIQQNKINAQQAKTIQQLQKQVEALKKTQK
;
A
#
# COMPACT_ATOMS: atom_id res chain seq x y z
N MET A 1 51.68 78.23 -8.32
CA MET A 1 50.61 77.23 -8.07
C MET A 1 50.16 76.73 -9.44
N VAL A 2 50.69 75.62 -9.92
CA VAL A 2 50.25 74.99 -11.19
C VAL A 2 49.43 73.78 -10.80
N CYS A 3 48.14 73.82 -11.13
CA CYS A 3 47.23 72.70 -10.93
C CYS A 3 47.59 71.60 -11.94
N LEU A 4 48.13 70.48 -11.46
CA LEU A 4 48.26 69.27 -12.28
C LEU A 4 46.84 68.76 -12.58
N ALA A 5 46.42 68.86 -13.84
CA ALA A 5 45.28 68.11 -14.33
C ALA A 5 45.67 66.62 -14.36
N GLN A 6 45.12 65.84 -13.44
CA GLN A 6 45.29 64.39 -13.41
C GLN A 6 44.65 63.79 -14.67
N LEU A 7 45.48 63.30 -15.60
CA LEU A 7 45.04 62.51 -16.74
C LEU A 7 44.50 61.17 -16.21
N ALA A 8 43.19 61.06 -15.99
CA ALA A 8 42.55 59.79 -15.66
C ALA A 8 42.50 58.93 -16.93
N ILE A 9 43.45 58.00 -17.09
CA ILE A 9 43.45 57.04 -18.20
C ILE A 9 42.49 55.92 -17.83
N SER A 10 41.32 55.85 -18.47
CA SER A 10 40.37 54.76 -18.27
C SER A 10 40.94 53.44 -18.81
N GLN A 11 40.90 52.34 -18.03
CA GLN A 11 41.42 51.03 -18.44
C GLN A 11 40.35 50.20 -19.18
N ASN A 12 40.04 50.55 -20.43
CA ASN A 12 39.01 49.87 -21.25
C ASN A 12 39.55 49.37 -22.59
N THR A 13 38.93 48.32 -23.15
CA THR A 13 39.24 47.76 -24.48
C THR A 13 38.01 47.87 -25.38
N TYR A 14 38.09 48.66 -26.46
CA TYR A 14 36.99 48.81 -27.43
C TYR A 14 37.47 48.45 -28.84
N TYR A 15 36.78 47.54 -29.52
CA TYR A 15 37.15 47.08 -30.86
C TYR A 15 35.92 46.89 -31.76
N GLY A 16 35.76 47.73 -32.78
CA GLY A 16 34.63 47.67 -33.72
C GLY A 16 34.04 49.05 -33.99
N ILE A 17 33.24 49.16 -35.04
CA ILE A 17 32.56 50.43 -35.40
C ILE A 17 31.55 50.75 -34.30
N ASP A 18 31.69 51.93 -33.70
CA ASP A 18 30.86 52.39 -32.58
C ASP A 18 30.88 51.50 -31.32
N ALA A 19 31.87 50.63 -31.16
CA ALA A 19 32.06 49.90 -29.91
C ALA A 19 32.42 50.89 -28.80
N GLY A 20 31.53 51.08 -27.82
CA GLY A 20 31.69 52.07 -26.76
C GLY A 20 31.84 53.50 -27.27
N ASN A 21 31.10 53.93 -28.31
CA ASN A 21 31.19 55.29 -28.83
C ASN A 21 30.15 56.25 -28.22
N GLY A 22 30.64 57.41 -27.76
CA GLY A 22 29.96 58.66 -28.07
C GLY A 22 30.24 59.03 -29.54
N PRO A 23 29.39 59.83 -30.21
CA PRO A 23 29.38 59.92 -31.67
C PRO A 23 30.73 60.39 -32.25
N GLY A 24 31.33 59.56 -33.13
CA GLY A 24 32.25 60.01 -34.17
C GLY A 24 33.74 59.61 -34.10
N MET A 25 34.15 58.44 -33.59
CA MET A 25 35.58 58.02 -33.70
C MET A 25 35.86 56.53 -33.93
N VAL A 26 37.00 56.26 -34.58
CA VAL A 26 37.66 54.94 -34.71
C VAL A 26 38.64 54.80 -33.53
N THR A 27 38.45 53.79 -32.67
CA THR A 27 39.18 53.68 -31.39
C THR A 27 40.55 53.01 -31.53
N ILE A 28 41.63 53.76 -31.26
CA ILE A 28 42.84 53.30 -30.53
C ILE A 28 43.44 54.52 -29.78
N GLY A 29 43.40 54.50 -28.44
CA GLY A 29 44.22 55.36 -27.57
C GLY A 29 43.71 56.79 -27.31
N GLY A 30 43.05 56.99 -26.17
CA GLY A 30 42.91 58.30 -25.53
C GLY A 30 41.61 59.06 -25.82
N ILE A 31 40.50 58.63 -25.20
CA ILE A 31 39.31 59.47 -24.98
C ILE A 31 38.86 59.28 -23.53
N TYR A 32 38.32 60.33 -22.94
CA TYR A 32 37.72 60.36 -21.60
C TYR A 32 36.50 59.44 -21.57
N ILE A 33 36.68 58.18 -21.19
CA ILE A 33 35.60 57.22 -21.04
C ILE A 33 35.31 57.14 -19.54
N ALA A 34 34.09 57.52 -19.15
CA ALA A 34 33.63 57.31 -17.79
C ALA A 34 33.44 55.80 -17.57
N GLY A 35 33.93 55.29 -16.43
CA GLY A 35 34.01 53.86 -16.13
C GLY A 35 35.34 53.20 -16.53
N ASN A 36 35.79 52.24 -15.71
CA ASN A 36 37.02 51.47 -15.90
C ASN A 36 36.71 49.98 -16.12
N TYR A 37 37.64 49.26 -16.73
CA TYR A 37 37.65 47.80 -16.86
C TYR A 37 36.54 47.21 -17.75
N ASN A 38 36.11 47.95 -18.76
CA ASN A 38 35.15 47.48 -19.75
C ASN A 38 35.85 46.91 -20.99
N THR A 39 35.30 45.84 -21.57
CA THR A 39 35.69 45.30 -22.87
C THR A 39 34.48 45.28 -23.79
N SER A 40 34.44 46.07 -24.86
CA SER A 40 33.37 45.97 -25.87
C SER A 40 33.91 45.72 -27.27
N ILE A 41 33.39 44.68 -27.93
CA ILE A 41 33.87 44.21 -29.23
C ILE A 41 32.67 43.97 -30.15
N GLY A 42 32.67 44.59 -31.33
CA GLY A 42 31.60 44.48 -32.34
C GLY A 42 30.86 45.79 -32.59
N TYR A 43 30.04 45.81 -33.65
CA TYR A 43 29.29 47.00 -34.04
C TYR A 43 28.37 47.48 -32.90
N LYS A 44 28.53 48.72 -32.42
CA LYS A 44 27.72 49.32 -31.34
C LYS A 44 27.66 48.51 -30.04
N ALA A 45 28.69 47.70 -29.75
CA ALA A 45 28.78 46.98 -28.49
C ALA A 45 29.03 47.99 -27.35
N GLY A 46 28.15 48.08 -26.37
CA GLY A 46 28.23 49.03 -25.26
C GLY A 46 28.20 50.49 -25.69
N ASP A 47 27.54 50.83 -26.79
CA ASP A 47 27.47 52.18 -27.38
C ASP A 47 27.26 53.27 -26.30
N LEU A 48 26.24 53.11 -25.45
CA LEU A 48 25.93 54.08 -24.42
C LEU A 48 26.81 54.04 -23.16
N LEU A 49 27.81 53.16 -23.05
CA LEU A 49 28.74 53.16 -21.91
C LEU A 49 29.74 54.34 -21.97
N ALA A 50 30.10 54.82 -23.15
CA ALA A 50 30.98 55.98 -23.28
C ALA A 50 30.15 57.28 -23.41
N GLY A 51 30.56 58.34 -22.70
CA GLY A 51 29.93 59.66 -22.78
C GLY A 51 30.20 60.54 -21.56
N THR A 52 29.84 61.82 -21.66
CA THR A 52 30.09 62.83 -20.62
C THR A 52 29.00 62.82 -19.52
N ALA A 53 29.36 62.30 -18.33
CA ALA A 53 28.69 62.38 -17.01
C ALA A 53 27.37 61.59 -16.75
N PRO A 54 27.15 61.09 -15.51
CA PRO A 54 27.99 60.15 -14.77
C PRO A 54 27.65 58.72 -15.24
N LYS A 55 28.14 58.34 -16.42
CA LYS A 55 28.06 56.97 -16.93
C LYS A 55 29.16 56.15 -16.26
N ASN A 56 28.85 55.53 -15.12
CA ASN A 56 29.85 54.90 -14.25
C ASN A 56 29.85 53.37 -14.34
N GLY A 57 29.35 52.80 -15.44
CA GLY A 57 29.39 51.36 -15.67
C GLY A 57 30.83 50.85 -15.72
N ILE A 58 31.19 49.92 -14.83
CA ILE A 58 32.53 49.33 -14.74
C ILE A 58 32.47 47.80 -14.86
N TYR A 59 33.58 47.17 -15.23
CA TYR A 59 33.72 45.70 -15.28
C TYR A 59 32.74 44.99 -16.23
N ASN A 60 32.36 45.61 -17.36
CA ASN A 60 31.48 44.97 -18.33
C ASN A 60 32.26 44.30 -19.48
N VAL A 61 31.76 43.17 -19.98
CA VAL A 61 32.28 42.48 -21.18
C VAL A 61 31.15 42.33 -22.18
N PHE A 62 31.23 43.04 -23.31
CA PHE A 62 30.22 43.04 -24.38
C PHE A 62 30.84 42.58 -25.70
N LEU A 63 30.37 41.46 -26.25
CA LEU A 63 30.90 40.91 -27.50
C LEU A 63 29.76 40.56 -28.46
N GLY A 64 29.66 41.30 -29.57
CA GLY A 64 28.69 41.07 -30.65
C GLY A 64 27.98 42.34 -31.11
N HIS A 65 27.28 42.26 -32.25
CA HIS A 65 26.49 43.35 -32.83
C HIS A 65 25.40 43.84 -31.87
N LEU A 66 25.40 45.14 -31.53
CA LEU A 66 24.45 45.83 -30.64
C LEU A 66 24.36 45.23 -29.21
N THR A 67 25.43 44.61 -28.73
CA THR A 67 25.43 43.97 -27.41
C THR A 67 25.54 45.01 -26.30
N GLY A 68 24.62 45.00 -25.33
CA GLY A 68 24.61 45.96 -24.22
C GLY A 68 24.54 47.43 -24.66
N ALA A 69 24.02 47.69 -25.87
CA ALA A 69 24.10 49.01 -26.51
C ALA A 69 23.49 50.12 -25.66
N ASN A 70 22.38 49.84 -24.94
CA ASN A 70 21.71 50.85 -24.12
C ASN A 70 22.20 50.90 -22.66
N ASN A 71 23.21 50.13 -22.26
CA ASN A 71 23.67 50.14 -20.88
C ASN A 71 24.38 51.47 -20.58
N THR A 72 23.88 52.22 -19.60
CA THR A 72 24.38 53.56 -19.25
C THR A 72 25.19 53.57 -17.95
N ILE A 73 24.73 52.85 -16.93
CA ILE A 73 25.32 52.85 -15.58
C ILE A 73 25.48 51.44 -14.98
N GLY A 74 25.00 50.40 -15.67
CA GLY A 74 25.13 49.01 -15.24
C GLY A 74 26.58 48.54 -15.22
N SER A 75 26.93 47.77 -14.18
CA SER A 75 28.29 47.31 -13.92
C SER A 75 28.36 45.79 -13.75
N SER A 76 29.52 45.21 -14.00
CA SER A 76 29.79 43.78 -13.82
C SER A 76 28.91 42.86 -14.67
N ASN A 77 28.56 43.27 -15.90
CA ASN A 77 27.76 42.47 -16.81
C ASN A 77 28.63 41.77 -17.87
N THR A 78 28.34 40.50 -18.17
CA THR A 78 28.97 39.75 -19.27
C THR A 78 27.92 39.41 -20.31
N PHE A 79 27.94 40.09 -21.46
CA PHE A 79 27.00 39.89 -22.58
C PHE A 79 27.73 39.40 -23.84
N LEU A 80 27.27 38.27 -24.38
CA LEU A 80 27.87 37.62 -25.56
C LEU A 80 26.81 37.22 -26.58
N GLY A 81 26.91 37.74 -27.80
CA GLY A 81 26.03 37.43 -28.94
C GLY A 81 25.23 38.64 -29.41
N ALA A 82 24.73 38.61 -30.65
CA ALA A 82 24.04 39.76 -31.25
C ALA A 82 22.79 40.18 -30.44
N GLN A 83 22.66 41.48 -30.16
CA GLN A 83 21.55 42.12 -29.44
C GLN A 83 21.33 41.59 -28.02
N THR A 84 22.34 40.97 -27.42
CA THR A 84 22.27 40.51 -26.02
C THR A 84 22.19 41.71 -25.09
N GLY A 85 21.20 41.72 -24.17
CA GLY A 85 20.97 42.84 -23.27
C GLY A 85 20.79 44.19 -23.98
N TYR A 86 20.19 44.22 -25.18
CA TYR A 86 20.09 45.44 -25.98
C TYR A 86 19.37 46.59 -25.27
N GLU A 87 18.23 46.31 -24.61
CA GLU A 87 17.46 47.30 -23.84
C GLU A 87 17.89 47.37 -22.37
N HIS A 88 18.99 46.74 -22.00
CA HIS A 88 19.54 46.83 -20.64
C HIS A 88 20.05 48.25 -20.38
N VAL A 89 19.51 48.94 -19.37
CA VAL A 89 19.79 50.37 -19.07
C VAL A 89 20.63 50.53 -17.81
N SER A 90 20.17 49.92 -16.71
CA SER A 90 20.73 50.12 -15.37
C SER A 90 20.48 48.91 -14.48
N GLY A 91 21.42 47.97 -14.50
CA GLY A 91 21.42 46.73 -13.73
C GLY A 91 22.84 46.13 -13.71
N GLY A 92 23.14 45.21 -12.81
CA GLY A 92 24.50 44.72 -12.66
C GLY A 92 24.60 43.24 -12.36
N ALA A 93 25.81 42.72 -12.43
CA ALA A 93 26.11 41.31 -12.13
C ALA A 93 25.30 40.31 -12.98
N ASN A 94 24.98 40.64 -14.23
CA ASN A 94 24.26 39.75 -15.14
C ASN A 94 25.22 39.00 -16.08
N THR A 95 24.91 37.75 -16.41
CA THR A 95 25.60 36.97 -17.45
C THR A 95 24.59 36.54 -18.51
N PHE A 96 24.65 37.17 -19.69
CA PHE A 96 23.77 36.84 -20.81
C PHE A 96 24.61 36.31 -21.99
N ILE A 97 24.28 35.14 -22.49
CA ILE A 97 25.01 34.48 -23.57
C ILE A 97 24.00 33.92 -24.58
N GLY A 98 24.03 34.39 -25.81
CA GLY A 98 23.16 33.95 -26.90
C GLY A 98 22.46 35.12 -27.59
N ARG A 99 22.11 34.96 -28.88
CA ARG A 99 21.44 36.02 -29.65
C ARG A 99 20.17 36.49 -28.95
N SER A 100 20.08 37.79 -28.65
CA SER A 100 18.95 38.43 -27.97
C SER A 100 18.64 37.86 -26.57
N ALA A 101 19.60 37.20 -25.90
CA ALA A 101 19.41 36.82 -24.50
C ALA A 101 19.25 38.08 -23.63
N GLY A 102 18.27 38.07 -22.71
CA GLY A 102 17.96 39.20 -21.83
C GLY A 102 17.60 40.51 -22.54
N TYR A 103 17.14 40.46 -23.80
CA TYR A 103 16.96 41.66 -24.65
C TYR A 103 16.19 42.78 -23.96
N LYS A 104 15.04 42.49 -23.33
CA LYS A 104 14.18 43.47 -22.64
C LYS A 104 14.50 43.66 -21.15
N ASN A 105 15.53 43.00 -20.62
CA ASN A 105 15.86 43.09 -19.20
C ASN A 105 16.50 44.46 -18.90
N ALA A 106 15.67 45.49 -18.68
CA ALA A 106 16.12 46.87 -18.60
C ALA A 106 16.90 47.19 -17.31
N THR A 107 16.51 46.59 -16.18
CA THR A 107 17.05 46.94 -14.86
C THR A 107 17.39 45.75 -13.96
N GLY A 108 17.25 44.52 -14.46
CA GLY A 108 17.50 43.32 -13.67
C GLY A 108 18.96 43.20 -13.23
N ILE A 109 19.14 42.56 -12.07
CA ILE A 109 20.43 42.36 -11.41
C ILE A 109 20.61 40.87 -11.13
N GLY A 110 21.83 40.36 -11.24
CA GLY A 110 22.14 38.99 -10.79
C GLY A 110 21.49 37.88 -11.64
N ASN A 111 21.14 38.16 -12.89
CA ASN A 111 20.51 37.18 -13.78
C ASN A 111 21.55 36.40 -14.59
N VAL A 112 21.26 35.14 -14.89
CA VAL A 112 22.04 34.29 -15.79
C VAL A 112 21.14 33.76 -16.90
N PHE A 113 21.32 34.23 -18.13
CA PHE A 113 20.54 33.81 -19.29
C PHE A 113 21.45 33.18 -20.35
N LEU A 114 21.22 31.91 -20.68
CA LEU A 114 22.05 31.12 -21.59
C LEU A 114 21.20 30.50 -22.71
N GLY A 115 21.53 30.88 -23.96
CA GLY A 115 20.93 30.41 -25.20
C GLY A 115 20.19 31.51 -25.97
N SER A 116 19.83 31.24 -27.24
CA SER A 116 19.18 32.24 -28.10
C SER A 116 17.82 32.63 -27.52
N TYR A 117 17.56 33.92 -27.33
CA TYR A 117 16.32 34.44 -26.72
C TYR A 117 16.05 34.00 -25.26
N ALA A 118 17.02 33.41 -24.56
CA ALA A 118 16.89 33.09 -23.15
C ALA A 118 16.56 34.36 -22.33
N GLY A 119 15.51 34.31 -21.51
CA GLY A 119 15.08 35.46 -20.70
C GLY A 119 14.69 36.71 -21.51
N TYR A 120 14.34 36.59 -22.80
CA TYR A 120 14.09 37.73 -23.69
C TYR A 120 13.11 38.77 -23.12
N ASN A 121 12.03 38.32 -22.47
CA ASN A 121 11.00 39.17 -21.83
C ASN A 121 11.10 39.21 -20.29
N GLU A 122 12.14 38.62 -19.68
CA GLU A 122 12.30 38.64 -18.22
C GLU A 122 12.76 40.03 -17.77
N LEU A 123 12.03 40.62 -16.82
CA LEU A 123 12.27 41.98 -16.31
C LEU A 123 12.82 41.98 -14.87
N GLY A 124 12.74 40.84 -14.18
CA GLY A 124 13.16 40.65 -12.80
C GLY A 124 14.67 40.51 -12.60
N SER A 125 15.04 40.24 -11.35
CA SER A 125 16.41 40.00 -10.87
C SER A 125 16.55 38.58 -10.32
N ASN A 126 17.78 38.10 -10.18
CA ASN A 126 18.14 36.81 -9.58
C ASN A 126 17.49 35.60 -10.27
N LYS A 127 17.35 35.63 -11.59
CA LYS A 127 16.77 34.54 -12.39
C LYS A 127 17.83 33.77 -13.18
N LEU A 128 17.62 32.47 -13.34
CA LEU A 128 18.36 31.60 -14.25
C LEU A 128 17.43 31.14 -15.37
N TYR A 129 17.83 31.36 -16.62
CA TYR A 129 17.19 30.80 -17.80
C TYR A 129 18.24 30.08 -18.64
N ILE A 130 18.01 28.80 -18.92
CA ILE A 130 18.75 28.05 -19.95
C ILE A 130 17.72 27.55 -20.97
N ASP A 131 17.68 28.20 -22.13
CA ASP A 131 16.76 27.86 -23.23
C ASP A 131 17.26 28.48 -24.56
N ASN A 132 16.79 27.97 -25.69
CA ASN A 132 17.05 28.53 -27.02
C ASN A 132 15.81 29.19 -27.64
N SER A 133 14.86 29.63 -26.80
CA SER A 133 13.64 30.31 -27.21
C SER A 133 13.14 31.33 -26.17
N SER A 134 12.27 32.25 -26.61
CA SER A 134 11.56 33.17 -25.71
C SER A 134 10.34 32.46 -25.13
N THR A 135 10.47 31.90 -23.94
CA THR A 135 9.40 31.14 -23.25
C THR A 135 9.29 31.50 -21.76
N ASN A 136 8.11 31.26 -21.17
CA ASN A 136 7.88 31.35 -19.72
C ASN A 136 8.22 30.05 -18.98
N THR A 137 8.47 28.95 -19.71
CA THR A 137 8.80 27.63 -19.17
C THR A 137 10.11 27.14 -19.78
N PRO A 138 11.25 27.76 -19.46
CA PRO A 138 12.53 27.40 -20.08
C PRO A 138 12.96 25.98 -19.69
N LEU A 139 13.79 25.30 -20.49
CA LEU A 139 14.26 23.95 -20.17
C LEU A 139 14.77 23.84 -18.72
N ILE A 140 15.60 24.80 -18.29
CA ILE A 140 15.96 25.01 -16.88
C ILE A 140 15.61 26.45 -16.50
N TYR A 141 14.80 26.57 -15.44
CA TYR A 141 14.52 27.80 -14.73
C TYR A 141 15.18 27.77 -13.36
N GLY A 142 15.63 28.92 -12.86
CA GLY A 142 15.98 29.04 -11.45
C GLY A 142 15.68 30.43 -10.90
N ASP A 143 15.56 30.48 -9.58
CA ASP A 143 15.45 31.72 -8.81
C ASP A 143 16.45 31.68 -7.66
N PHE A 144 17.52 32.45 -7.79
CA PHE A 144 18.59 32.53 -6.81
C PHE A 144 18.13 33.14 -5.48
N SER A 145 17.03 33.90 -5.46
CA SER A 145 16.48 34.48 -4.24
C SER A 145 15.84 33.42 -3.34
N THR A 146 15.34 32.33 -3.93
CA THR A 146 14.68 31.22 -3.22
C THR A 146 15.47 29.91 -3.27
N ASN A 147 16.69 29.93 -3.82
CA ASN A 147 17.49 28.74 -4.11
C ASN A 147 16.72 27.68 -4.91
N LEU A 148 15.85 28.11 -5.81
CA LEU A 148 15.00 27.23 -6.60
C LEU A 148 15.66 26.90 -7.94
N VAL A 149 15.63 25.62 -8.31
CA VAL A 149 15.88 25.13 -9.67
C VAL A 149 14.67 24.31 -10.11
N ARG A 150 14.18 24.56 -11.33
CA ARG A 150 13.08 23.84 -11.96
C ARG A 150 13.50 23.36 -13.34
N VAL A 151 13.30 22.07 -13.60
CA VAL A 151 13.45 21.45 -14.92
C VAL A 151 12.05 21.30 -15.52
N HIS A 152 11.76 21.96 -16.64
CA HIS A 152 10.44 21.87 -17.30
C HIS A 152 10.32 20.68 -18.26
N GLY A 153 11.45 20.04 -18.60
CA GLY A 153 11.50 18.78 -19.35
C GLY A 153 11.69 17.55 -18.45
N SER A 154 12.15 16.45 -19.03
CA SER A 154 12.49 15.23 -18.29
C SER A 154 13.91 15.30 -17.72
N LEU A 155 14.09 14.97 -16.45
CA LEU A 155 15.40 14.76 -15.83
C LEU A 155 15.72 13.25 -15.84
N GLN A 156 16.71 12.85 -16.63
CA GLN A 156 17.25 11.48 -16.64
C GLN A 156 18.60 11.48 -15.91
N ALA A 157 18.72 10.68 -14.85
CA ALA A 157 19.94 10.52 -14.08
C ALA A 157 20.08 9.05 -13.64
N ASP A 158 21.30 8.52 -13.60
CA ASP A 158 21.55 7.16 -13.10
C ASP A 158 21.15 7.04 -11.62
N TYR A 159 21.43 8.09 -10.84
CA TYR A 159 21.04 8.22 -9.43
C TYR A 159 20.62 9.66 -9.12
N LEU A 160 19.50 9.82 -8.42
CA LEU A 160 19.08 11.09 -7.82
C LEU A 160 19.39 11.05 -6.31
N THR A 161 20.36 11.83 -5.87
CA THR A 161 20.68 11.98 -4.44
C THR A 161 19.96 13.20 -3.88
N VAL A 162 19.15 13.02 -2.83
CA VAL A 162 18.49 14.12 -2.11
C VAL A 162 19.04 14.14 -0.69
N ASN A 163 19.80 15.19 -0.37
CA ASN A 163 20.42 15.34 0.95
C ASN A 163 19.37 15.78 2.00
N SER A 164 19.57 15.38 3.26
CA SER A 164 18.74 15.82 4.40
C SER A 164 18.72 17.35 4.51
N GLN A 165 17.53 17.94 4.55
CA GLN A 165 17.39 19.34 4.96
C GLN A 165 17.12 19.38 6.47
N ASN A 166 17.75 20.35 7.15
CA ASN A 166 17.46 20.82 8.51
C ASN A 166 18.37 20.26 9.62
N ALA A 167 18.75 21.15 10.56
CA ALA A 167 19.41 20.83 11.83
C ALA A 167 18.58 19.93 12.79
N ASN A 168 17.38 19.54 12.34
CA ASN A 168 16.42 18.70 13.06
C ASN A 168 16.46 17.23 12.61
N GLY A 169 17.28 16.89 11.61
CA GLY A 169 17.51 15.50 11.18
C GLY A 169 16.46 14.93 10.20
N GLU A 170 15.56 15.74 9.67
CA GLU A 170 14.59 15.31 8.67
C GLU A 170 15.29 15.04 7.32
N GLY A 171 14.93 13.93 6.65
CA GLY A 171 15.53 13.54 5.37
C GLY A 171 15.22 14.50 4.21
N GLY A 172 15.92 14.31 3.09
CA GLY A 172 15.63 15.05 1.86
C GLY A 172 14.35 14.52 1.20
N GLU A 173 13.40 15.39 0.89
CA GLU A 173 12.06 14.98 0.43
C GLU A 173 11.96 14.88 -1.10
N ILE A 174 11.44 13.75 -1.61
CA ILE A 174 11.04 13.60 -3.03
C ILE A 174 9.52 13.68 -3.13
N PHE A 175 8.99 14.79 -3.63
CA PHE A 175 7.56 14.93 -3.89
C PHE A 175 7.21 14.50 -5.32
N LEU A 176 6.39 13.46 -5.43
CA LEU A 176 5.75 13.06 -6.69
C LEU A 176 4.28 13.51 -6.63
N ALA A 177 3.96 14.64 -7.26
CA ALA A 177 2.60 15.17 -7.31
C ALA A 177 1.97 14.85 -8.68
N GLY A 178 0.76 14.28 -8.67
CA GLY A 178 -0.06 14.06 -9.86
C GLY A 178 -1.24 15.03 -9.91
N SER A 179 -1.90 15.14 -11.08
CA SER A 179 -3.06 16.01 -11.28
C SER A 179 -4.28 15.67 -10.42
N ASN A 180 -4.32 14.46 -9.83
CA ASN A 180 -5.45 13.94 -9.06
C ASN A 180 -5.15 13.81 -7.55
N GLY A 181 -4.11 14.50 -7.04
CA GLY A 181 -3.75 14.53 -5.62
C GLY A 181 -2.28 14.19 -5.34
N ASN A 182 -1.85 14.49 -4.12
CA ASN A 182 -0.49 14.25 -3.64
C ASN A 182 -0.32 12.79 -3.21
N ALA A 183 -0.07 11.89 -4.16
CA ALA A 183 0.40 10.53 -3.86
C ALA A 183 1.94 10.53 -3.97
N GLY A 184 2.61 11.02 -2.93
CA GLY A 184 4.06 11.13 -2.88
C GLY A 184 4.75 9.90 -2.27
N TRP A 185 6.03 9.75 -2.56
CA TRP A 185 6.91 8.77 -1.91
C TRP A 185 7.80 9.53 -0.93
N PHE A 186 7.63 9.36 0.39
CA PHE A 186 8.56 9.95 1.35
C PHE A 186 9.72 8.99 1.60
N ILE A 187 10.91 9.34 1.12
CA ILE A 187 12.14 8.70 1.60
C ILE A 187 12.65 9.56 2.75
N ASP A 188 12.18 9.28 3.96
CA ASP A 188 12.68 9.96 5.16
C ASP A 188 13.83 9.16 5.77
N SER A 189 15.02 9.74 5.77
CA SER A 189 16.18 9.15 6.42
C SER A 189 16.20 9.35 7.94
N TYR A 190 15.20 10.03 8.54
CA TYR A 190 15.05 10.10 9.98
C TYR A 190 14.82 8.69 10.56
N TYR A 191 15.86 8.16 11.22
CA TYR A 191 15.96 6.78 11.69
C TYR A 191 15.85 5.68 10.62
N GLY A 192 16.12 5.98 9.34
CA GLY A 192 16.28 4.97 8.28
C GLY A 192 15.02 4.19 7.89
N SER A 193 13.85 4.85 7.85
CA SER A 193 12.56 4.19 7.56
C SER A 193 11.98 4.59 6.20
N PHE A 194 11.45 3.63 5.43
CA PHE A 194 10.72 3.90 4.18
C PHE A 194 9.23 4.12 4.45
N ARG A 195 8.63 5.21 3.94
CA ARG A 195 7.20 5.53 4.15
C ARG A 195 6.49 5.93 2.86
N VAL A 196 5.28 5.41 2.66
CA VAL A 196 4.33 5.88 1.64
C VAL A 196 3.20 6.62 2.34
N PHE A 197 2.80 7.77 1.81
CA PHE A 197 1.74 8.61 2.36
C PHE A 197 0.75 9.04 1.29
N GLY A 198 -0.47 9.36 1.71
CA GLY A 198 -1.48 9.95 0.84
C GLY A 198 -2.64 10.49 1.66
N ASN A 199 -3.11 11.72 1.34
CA ASN A 199 -4.28 12.35 1.95
C ASN A 199 -4.31 12.29 3.50
N GLY A 200 -3.17 12.52 4.15
CA GLY A 200 -3.06 12.52 5.63
C GLY A 200 -2.90 11.14 6.27
N HIS A 201 -2.72 10.08 5.48
CA HIS A 201 -2.50 8.71 5.97
C HIS A 201 -1.10 8.20 5.59
N THR A 202 -0.60 7.20 6.32
CA THR A 202 0.61 6.41 6.00
C THR A 202 0.23 4.97 5.63
N PRO A 203 -0.15 4.68 4.37
CA PRO A 203 -0.53 3.33 3.95
C PRO A 203 0.54 2.26 4.18
N LEU A 204 1.83 2.61 4.10
CA LEU A 204 2.97 1.70 4.28
C LEU A 204 4.10 2.39 5.04
N LEU A 205 4.62 1.72 6.08
CA LEU A 205 5.85 2.07 6.81
C LEU A 205 6.72 0.83 6.93
N ILE A 206 7.99 0.94 6.55
CA ILE A 206 9.05 -0.04 6.84
C ILE A 206 10.06 0.67 7.73
N ASN A 207 10.23 0.23 8.98
CA ASN A 207 11.18 0.86 9.90
C ASN A 207 12.57 0.24 9.85
N SER A 208 13.53 0.85 10.56
CA SER A 208 14.92 0.39 10.64
C SER A 208 15.10 -0.95 11.36
N GLN A 209 14.09 -1.40 12.12
CA GLN A 209 14.03 -2.74 12.70
C GLN A 209 13.48 -3.80 11.72
N GLY A 210 13.06 -3.40 10.51
CA GLY A 210 12.47 -4.29 9.51
C GLY A 210 10.97 -4.57 9.72
N GLU A 211 10.30 -3.88 10.64
CA GLU A 211 8.86 -3.99 10.81
C GLU A 211 8.13 -3.33 9.63
N VAL A 212 7.20 -4.07 9.02
CA VAL A 212 6.30 -3.56 7.99
C VAL A 212 4.93 -3.29 8.60
N LYS A 213 4.52 -2.02 8.62
CA LYS A 213 3.18 -1.59 9.06
C LYS A 213 2.36 -1.18 7.85
N LEU A 214 1.22 -1.83 7.67
CA LEU A 214 0.23 -1.53 6.64
C LEU A 214 -1.05 -1.03 7.32
N ASN A 215 -1.65 0.04 6.80
CA ASN A 215 -2.95 0.49 7.30
C ASN A 215 -4.06 -0.52 6.96
N HIS A 216 -4.10 -0.96 5.70
CA HIS A 216 -4.98 -2.02 5.22
C HIS A 216 -4.17 -2.95 4.30
N LEU A 217 -4.33 -4.26 4.46
CA LEU A 217 -3.86 -5.27 3.50
C LEU A 217 -5.09 -5.86 2.80
N THR A 218 -5.32 -5.47 1.55
CA THR A 218 -6.37 -6.04 0.71
C THR A 218 -5.79 -7.18 -0.11
N VAL A 219 -6.23 -8.39 0.18
CA VAL A 219 -5.88 -9.60 -0.58
C VAL A 219 -7.08 -9.96 -1.44
N ASN A 220 -7.04 -9.56 -2.72
CA ASN A 220 -8.14 -9.81 -3.64
C ASN A 220 -8.10 -11.26 -4.13
N PRO A 221 -9.24 -11.96 -4.25
CA PRO A 221 -9.31 -13.19 -5.02
C PRO A 221 -8.93 -12.89 -6.48
N GLN A 222 -7.98 -13.63 -7.04
CA GLN A 222 -7.64 -13.46 -8.46
C GLN A 222 -8.72 -14.10 -9.34
N ASN A 223 -8.88 -13.48 -10.49
CA ASN A 223 -9.82 -13.76 -11.57
C ASN A 223 -9.72 -15.19 -12.14
N ASN A 224 -10.90 -15.74 -12.47
CA ASN A 224 -11.26 -16.88 -13.34
C ASN A 224 -10.53 -18.24 -13.22
N LEU A 225 -9.46 -18.39 -12.43
CA LEU A 225 -8.74 -19.66 -12.26
C LEU A 225 -9.05 -20.37 -10.94
N GLY A 226 -9.81 -19.72 -10.04
CA GLY A 226 -10.10 -20.30 -8.73
C GLY A 226 -8.86 -20.33 -7.83
N GLU A 227 -8.03 -19.31 -7.86
CA GLU A 227 -6.92 -19.16 -6.92
C GLU A 227 -7.20 -17.90 -6.09
N GLY A 228 -7.46 -18.10 -4.79
CA GLY A 228 -7.68 -16.98 -3.86
C GLY A 228 -6.38 -16.20 -3.66
N GLY A 229 -6.48 -14.92 -3.28
CA GLY A 229 -5.29 -14.20 -2.87
C GLY A 229 -4.69 -14.82 -1.60
N GLU A 230 -3.36 -14.89 -1.55
CA GLU A 230 -2.59 -15.66 -0.56
C GLU A 230 -1.79 -14.72 0.36
N ILE A 231 -1.85 -14.95 1.67
CA ILE A 231 -0.85 -14.41 2.62
C ILE A 231 0.02 -15.55 3.10
N LEU A 232 1.25 -15.63 2.62
CA LEU A 232 2.20 -16.68 2.98
C LEU A 232 3.08 -16.27 4.16
N LEU A 233 3.02 -17.04 5.26
CA LEU A 233 3.90 -16.90 6.43
C LEU A 233 4.92 -18.04 6.42
N THR A 234 6.18 -17.75 6.09
CA THR A 234 7.26 -18.77 6.02
C THR A 234 8.24 -18.66 7.19
N GLY A 235 8.75 -19.81 7.66
CA GLY A 235 9.85 -19.90 8.63
C GLY A 235 11.11 -20.53 8.02
N SER A 236 12.25 -20.39 8.71
CA SER A 236 13.57 -20.90 8.28
C SER A 236 13.69 -22.43 8.26
N ALA A 237 12.79 -23.14 8.93
CA ALA A 237 12.67 -24.59 8.86
C ALA A 237 11.71 -24.96 7.71
N GLY A 238 12.30 -25.21 6.53
CA GLY A 238 11.60 -25.40 5.26
C GLY A 238 10.25 -26.13 5.33
N ASN A 239 9.29 -25.57 4.58
CA ASN A 239 7.93 -26.06 4.28
C ASN A 239 6.82 -25.79 5.30
N VAL A 240 7.09 -25.19 6.47
CA VAL A 240 6.02 -24.68 7.34
C VAL A 240 5.60 -23.30 6.85
N GLY A 241 4.87 -23.27 5.74
CA GLY A 241 4.13 -22.11 5.26
C GLY A 241 2.68 -22.21 5.73
N TRP A 242 2.21 -21.25 6.51
CA TRP A 242 0.76 -21.07 6.70
C TRP A 242 0.32 -20.03 5.70
N TYR A 243 -0.67 -20.37 4.87
CA TYR A 243 -1.35 -19.35 4.09
C TYR A 243 -2.84 -19.33 4.35
N MET A 244 -3.35 -18.09 4.36
CA MET A 244 -4.77 -17.79 4.33
C MET A 244 -5.16 -17.57 2.88
N ASP A 245 -6.05 -18.42 2.36
CA ASP A 245 -6.75 -18.17 1.10
C ASP A 245 -8.18 -17.68 1.38
N ASN A 246 -8.78 -17.05 0.38
CA ASN A 246 -10.20 -16.73 0.35
C ASN A 246 -10.88 -17.35 -0.88
N TYR A 247 -10.69 -18.66 -1.08
CA TYR A 247 -11.29 -19.35 -2.22
C TYR A 247 -12.78 -19.56 -1.99
N ASN A 248 -13.62 -19.10 -2.92
CA ASN A 248 -15.09 -19.12 -2.81
C ASN A 248 -15.63 -18.49 -1.52
N GLY A 249 -14.94 -17.52 -0.92
CA GLY A 249 -15.38 -16.86 0.32
C GLY A 249 -14.97 -17.59 1.62
N ASN A 250 -14.29 -18.74 1.54
CA ASN A 250 -13.92 -19.52 2.72
C ASN A 250 -12.64 -18.95 3.36
N PHE A 251 -12.59 -18.91 4.70
CA PHE A 251 -11.32 -18.79 5.41
C PHE A 251 -10.67 -20.17 5.51
N ARG A 252 -9.42 -20.30 5.07
CA ARG A 252 -8.70 -21.57 5.10
C ARG A 252 -7.32 -21.44 5.70
N LEU A 253 -6.87 -22.50 6.36
CA LEU A 253 -5.49 -22.70 6.77
C LEU A 253 -4.91 -23.90 6.03
N PHE A 254 -3.74 -23.72 5.43
CA PHE A 254 -3.00 -24.76 4.72
C PHE A 254 -1.61 -24.96 5.33
N GLY A 255 -1.10 -26.19 5.26
CA GLY A 255 0.28 -26.50 5.63
C GLY A 255 0.72 -27.87 5.13
N ASN A 256 1.95 -27.98 4.61
CA ASN A 256 2.56 -29.25 4.16
C ASN A 256 1.65 -30.11 3.24
N GLY A 257 0.98 -29.48 2.27
CA GLY A 257 0.14 -30.18 1.29
C GLY A 257 -1.19 -30.73 1.83
N ASN A 258 -1.53 -30.48 3.10
CA ASN A 258 -2.80 -30.83 3.71
C ASN A 258 -3.56 -29.59 4.19
N THR A 259 -4.88 -29.69 4.24
CA THR A 259 -5.76 -28.62 4.74
C THR A 259 -6.24 -28.96 6.15
N PRO A 260 -5.60 -28.41 7.20
CA PRO A 260 -6.04 -28.67 8.57
C PRO A 260 -7.42 -28.06 8.90
N LEU A 261 -7.79 -26.90 8.35
CA LEU A 261 -9.00 -26.19 8.77
C LEU A 261 -9.62 -25.31 7.67
N VAL A 262 -10.94 -25.37 7.53
CA VAL A 262 -11.77 -24.50 6.67
C VAL A 262 -12.93 -23.92 7.47
N VAL A 263 -13.24 -22.64 7.25
CA VAL A 263 -14.47 -21.98 7.72
C VAL A 263 -15.20 -21.38 6.52
N THR A 264 -16.42 -21.82 6.26
CA THR A 264 -17.20 -21.35 5.11
C THR A 264 -17.87 -20.00 5.36
N PRO A 265 -18.35 -19.28 4.31
CA PRO A 265 -19.13 -18.05 4.49
C PRO A 265 -20.37 -18.22 5.38
N GLN A 266 -20.92 -19.43 5.48
CA GLN A 266 -22.08 -19.74 6.32
C GLN A 266 -21.68 -20.06 7.78
N GLY A 267 -20.38 -20.04 8.10
CA GLY A 267 -19.83 -20.33 9.42
C GLY A 267 -19.65 -21.82 9.73
N ASN A 268 -19.69 -22.69 8.72
CA ASN A 268 -19.45 -24.12 8.93
C ASN A 268 -17.95 -24.41 8.98
N VAL A 269 -17.53 -25.29 9.88
CA VAL A 269 -16.12 -25.63 10.13
C VAL A 269 -15.81 -27.03 9.61
N GLY A 270 -14.77 -27.15 8.79
CA GLY A 270 -14.22 -28.41 8.31
C GLY A 270 -12.82 -28.63 8.86
N ILE A 271 -12.56 -29.80 9.46
CA ILE A 271 -11.23 -30.23 9.89
C ILE A 271 -10.86 -31.45 9.06
N GLY A 272 -9.81 -31.32 8.23
CA GLY A 272 -9.43 -32.36 7.26
C GLY A 272 -10.38 -32.49 6.06
N THR A 273 -11.34 -31.57 5.89
CA THR A 273 -12.26 -31.53 4.74
C THR A 273 -12.55 -30.10 4.29
N PHE A 274 -12.72 -29.91 2.99
CA PHE A 274 -13.11 -28.64 2.38
C PHE A 274 -14.62 -28.42 2.31
N THR A 275 -15.40 -29.49 2.50
CA THR A 275 -16.84 -29.49 2.30
C THR A 275 -17.53 -30.00 3.56
N PRO A 276 -17.75 -29.12 4.56
CA PRO A 276 -18.51 -29.48 5.75
C PRO A 276 -19.98 -29.87 5.45
N ASN A 277 -20.44 -29.61 4.22
CA ASN A 277 -21.80 -29.91 3.76
C ASN A 277 -22.84 -29.31 4.71
N SER A 278 -23.82 -30.11 5.15
CA SER A 278 -24.86 -29.72 6.09
C SER A 278 -24.40 -29.65 7.56
N PHE A 279 -23.18 -30.10 7.86
CA PHE A 279 -22.67 -30.10 9.23
C PHE A 279 -22.08 -28.74 9.60
N ARG A 280 -22.43 -28.24 10.80
CA ARG A 280 -21.76 -27.07 11.39
C ARG A 280 -20.29 -27.35 11.69
N LEU A 281 -19.98 -28.60 12.07
CA LEU A 281 -18.62 -29.09 12.28
C LEU A 281 -18.49 -30.46 11.60
N ALA A 282 -17.65 -30.56 10.59
CA ALA A 282 -17.27 -31.81 9.93
C ALA A 282 -15.80 -32.12 10.22
N VAL A 283 -15.51 -33.34 10.65
CA VAL A 283 -14.15 -33.77 10.99
C VAL A 283 -13.85 -35.07 10.27
N GLU A 284 -12.89 -35.05 9.35
CA GLU A 284 -12.35 -36.26 8.71
C GLU A 284 -11.28 -36.87 9.61
N GLY A 285 -11.71 -37.56 10.66
CA GLY A 285 -10.82 -38.16 11.65
C GLY A 285 -11.52 -38.45 12.97
N LYS A 286 -10.71 -38.80 13.98
CA LYS A 286 -11.21 -39.05 15.35
C LYS A 286 -11.29 -37.73 16.12
N ILE A 287 -12.39 -37.54 16.84
CA ILE A 287 -12.55 -36.45 17.80
C ILE A 287 -12.27 -36.99 19.20
N GLY A 288 -11.29 -36.39 19.89
CA GLY A 288 -11.08 -36.60 21.31
C GLY A 288 -11.84 -35.55 22.11
N ALA A 289 -12.73 -35.98 23.00
CA ALA A 289 -13.48 -35.10 23.89
C ALA A 289 -13.47 -35.68 25.31
N ARG A 290 -13.38 -34.80 26.33
CA ARG A 290 -13.55 -35.22 27.73
C ARG A 290 -15.03 -35.44 28.07
N GLU A 291 -15.91 -34.65 27.47
CA GLU A 291 -17.36 -34.72 27.66
C GLU A 291 -18.06 -34.17 26.41
N ILE A 292 -19.22 -34.75 26.08
CA ILE A 292 -20.11 -34.27 25.02
C ILE A 292 -21.52 -34.23 25.60
N GLN A 293 -22.06 -33.02 25.74
CA GLN A 293 -23.47 -32.82 26.09
C GLN A 293 -24.29 -32.70 24.80
N VAL A 294 -25.20 -33.64 24.56
CA VAL A 294 -26.14 -33.59 23.43
C VAL A 294 -27.47 -33.02 23.92
N THR A 295 -27.80 -31.81 23.48
CA THR A 295 -29.04 -31.11 23.87
C THR A 295 -30.21 -31.45 22.94
N ASN A 296 -31.44 -31.25 23.40
CA ASN A 296 -32.67 -31.36 22.59
C ASN A 296 -32.89 -32.74 21.94
N VAL A 297 -32.58 -33.82 22.67
CA VAL A 297 -32.97 -35.17 22.25
C VAL A 297 -34.45 -35.38 22.61
N ASP A 298 -35.33 -35.29 21.62
CA ASP A 298 -36.78 -35.40 21.77
C ASP A 298 -37.36 -36.46 20.80
N PRO A 299 -38.21 -37.38 21.25
CA PRO A 299 -38.63 -37.63 22.63
C PRO A 299 -37.62 -38.44 23.44
N TRP A 300 -37.47 -38.07 24.73
CA TRP A 300 -36.82 -38.92 25.71
C TRP A 300 -37.78 -40.07 26.11
N PRO A 301 -37.30 -41.32 26.27
CA PRO A 301 -38.14 -42.51 26.18
C PRO A 301 -39.10 -42.78 27.35
N ASP A 302 -39.19 -41.89 28.35
CA ASP A 302 -40.07 -42.03 29.53
C ASP A 302 -41.53 -42.41 29.21
N TYR A 303 -42.01 -42.11 27.99
CA TYR A 303 -43.32 -42.55 27.49
C TYR A 303 -43.52 -44.07 27.49
N VAL A 304 -42.46 -44.89 27.53
CA VAL A 304 -42.55 -46.36 27.65
C VAL A 304 -43.32 -46.77 28.90
N PHE A 305 -43.31 -45.95 29.95
CA PHE A 305 -44.02 -46.21 31.20
C PHE A 305 -45.45 -45.65 31.24
N ALA A 306 -45.93 -45.04 30.15
CA ALA A 306 -47.31 -44.57 30.05
C ALA A 306 -48.29 -45.75 30.10
N GLN A 307 -49.49 -45.53 30.66
CA GLN A 307 -50.49 -46.60 30.82
C GLN A 307 -51.00 -47.16 29.48
N ASP A 308 -50.96 -46.34 28.44
CA ASP A 308 -51.38 -46.63 27.08
C ASP A 308 -50.21 -47.02 26.17
N TYR A 309 -49.01 -47.26 26.71
CA TYR A 309 -47.88 -47.73 25.92
C TYR A 309 -48.13 -49.16 25.40
N ASP A 310 -48.15 -49.29 24.06
CA ASP A 310 -48.33 -50.57 23.38
C ASP A 310 -47.02 -51.38 23.39
N LEU A 311 -46.81 -52.10 24.50
CA LEU A 311 -45.69 -53.02 24.64
C LEU A 311 -45.96 -54.28 23.80
N ARG A 312 -45.29 -54.36 22.65
CA ARG A 312 -45.31 -55.55 21.78
C ARG A 312 -45.03 -56.83 22.55
N SER A 313 -45.66 -57.94 22.18
CA SER A 313 -45.41 -59.23 22.83
C SER A 313 -44.01 -59.77 22.52
N LEU A 314 -43.50 -60.69 23.37
CA LEU A 314 -42.20 -61.31 23.11
C LEU A 314 -42.22 -62.21 21.87
N GLU A 315 -43.37 -62.80 21.55
CA GLU A 315 -43.60 -63.60 20.35
C GLU A 315 -43.50 -62.75 19.07
N GLU A 316 -44.06 -61.53 19.09
CA GLU A 316 -43.93 -60.58 17.98
C GLU A 316 -42.49 -60.07 17.85
N VAL A 317 -41.83 -59.80 18.97
CA VAL A 317 -40.42 -59.38 18.97
C VAL A 317 -39.52 -60.49 18.41
N GLU A 318 -39.73 -61.75 18.80
CA GLU A 318 -39.01 -62.90 18.27
C GLU A 318 -39.22 -63.03 16.76
N THR A 319 -40.48 -62.97 16.31
CA THR A 319 -40.83 -63.03 14.88
C THR A 319 -40.10 -61.93 14.09
N TYR A 320 -40.08 -60.71 14.61
CA TYR A 320 -39.38 -59.60 13.98
C TYR A 320 -37.86 -59.84 13.90
N ILE A 321 -37.24 -60.33 14.98
CA ILE A 321 -35.79 -60.60 15.01
C ILE A 321 -35.43 -61.71 14.02
N GLN A 322 -36.23 -62.78 13.95
CA GLN A 322 -35.99 -63.88 13.01
C GLN A 322 -36.02 -63.39 11.56
N GLN A 323 -36.92 -62.47 11.23
CA GLN A 323 -37.08 -61.88 9.90
C GLN A 323 -36.03 -60.81 9.58
N ASN A 324 -35.77 -59.87 10.50
CA ASN A 324 -35.00 -58.65 10.23
C ASN A 324 -33.55 -58.69 10.76
N LYS A 325 -33.21 -59.67 11.62
CA LYS A 325 -31.87 -59.85 12.22
C LYS A 325 -31.38 -58.68 13.08
N HIS A 326 -32.28 -57.81 13.54
CA HIS A 326 -32.00 -56.75 14.50
C HIS A 326 -33.22 -56.47 15.38
N LEU A 327 -33.01 -55.71 16.45
CA LEU A 327 -34.11 -55.28 17.32
C LEU A 327 -35.01 -54.25 16.61
N PRO A 328 -36.32 -54.27 16.88
CA PRO A 328 -37.25 -53.29 16.32
C PRO A 328 -36.91 -51.85 16.72
N ASN A 329 -36.96 -50.92 15.76
CA ASN A 329 -36.56 -49.51 15.85
C ASN A 329 -35.08 -49.29 16.23
N VAL A 330 -34.25 -50.33 16.21
CA VAL A 330 -32.79 -50.18 16.23
C VAL A 330 -32.32 -50.29 14.78
N PRO A 331 -31.52 -49.34 14.27
CA PRO A 331 -31.07 -49.39 12.89
C PRO A 331 -30.24 -50.65 12.62
N SER A 332 -30.39 -51.22 11.43
CA SER A 332 -29.58 -52.37 11.00
C SER A 332 -28.12 -51.95 10.74
N ALA A 333 -27.20 -52.90 10.79
CA ALA A 333 -25.79 -52.65 10.48
C ALA A 333 -25.58 -51.98 9.11
N LYS A 334 -26.39 -52.36 8.11
CA LYS A 334 -26.34 -51.77 6.75
C LYS A 334 -26.76 -50.30 6.73
N VAL A 335 -27.73 -49.92 7.57
CA VAL A 335 -28.16 -48.52 7.70
C VAL A 335 -27.07 -47.71 8.38
N VAL A 336 -26.48 -48.25 9.47
CA VAL A 336 -25.40 -47.60 10.22
C VAL A 336 -24.15 -47.37 9.36
N GLU A 337 -23.77 -48.35 8.54
CA GLU A 337 -22.60 -48.23 7.66
C GLU A 337 -22.77 -47.14 6.59
N LYS A 338 -24.00 -46.96 6.09
CA LYS A 338 -24.30 -46.00 5.02
C LYS A 338 -24.61 -44.60 5.52
N GLU A 339 -25.38 -44.49 6.60
CA GLU A 339 -25.97 -43.22 7.07
C GLU A 339 -25.36 -42.73 8.38
N GLY A 340 -24.58 -43.58 9.08
CA GLY A 340 -24.04 -43.27 10.39
C GLY A 340 -25.08 -43.38 11.51
N ILE A 341 -24.75 -42.82 12.67
CA ILE A 341 -25.62 -42.81 13.85
C ILE A 341 -25.61 -41.42 14.47
N GLU A 342 -26.80 -40.90 14.77
CA GLU A 342 -26.96 -39.73 15.63
C GLU A 342 -26.84 -40.14 17.09
N LEU A 343 -25.75 -39.75 17.75
CA LEU A 343 -25.39 -40.18 19.11
C LEU A 343 -26.53 -40.02 20.12
N GLY A 344 -27.20 -38.86 20.11
CA GLY A 344 -28.33 -38.58 21.01
C GLY A 344 -29.52 -39.51 20.80
N LYS A 345 -29.96 -39.68 19.55
CA LYS A 345 -31.11 -40.55 19.20
C LYS A 345 -30.81 -42.02 19.48
N MET A 346 -29.57 -42.46 19.27
CA MET A 346 -29.17 -43.83 19.59
C MET A 346 -29.18 -44.08 21.10
N ASN A 347 -28.66 -43.14 21.91
CA ASN A 347 -28.75 -43.26 23.36
C ASN A 347 -30.20 -43.30 23.86
N ALA A 348 -31.08 -42.46 23.30
CA ALA A 348 -32.52 -42.51 23.62
C ALA A 348 -33.16 -43.84 23.17
N THR A 349 -32.78 -44.35 22.00
CA THR A 349 -33.27 -45.65 21.50
C THR A 349 -32.81 -46.81 22.38
N LEU A 350 -31.54 -46.80 22.81
CA LEU A 350 -30.99 -47.79 23.74
C LEU A 350 -31.69 -47.73 25.10
N LEU A 351 -31.93 -46.53 25.63
CA LEU A 351 -32.66 -46.36 26.88
C LEU A 351 -34.10 -46.89 26.76
N ARG A 352 -34.81 -46.57 25.67
CA ARG A 352 -36.13 -47.14 25.37
C ARG A 352 -36.13 -48.67 25.41
N LYS A 353 -35.09 -49.31 24.90
CA LYS A 353 -34.94 -50.78 24.93
C LYS A 353 -34.70 -51.32 26.33
N ILE A 354 -33.94 -50.60 27.15
CA ILE A 354 -33.76 -50.93 28.57
C ILE A 354 -35.09 -50.83 29.32
N GLU A 355 -35.92 -49.83 29.02
CA GLU A 355 -37.23 -49.65 29.64
C GLU A 355 -38.25 -50.73 29.19
N GLU A 356 -38.32 -51.03 27.88
CA GLU A 356 -39.13 -52.15 27.37
C GLU A 356 -38.72 -53.49 28.01
N LEU A 357 -37.40 -53.74 28.11
CA LEU A 357 -36.87 -54.94 28.77
C LEU A 357 -37.27 -54.98 30.25
N THR A 358 -37.29 -53.82 30.92
CA THR A 358 -37.72 -53.69 32.31
C THR A 358 -39.19 -54.06 32.48
N LEU A 359 -40.07 -53.64 31.56
CA LEU A 359 -41.48 -54.05 31.57
C LEU A 359 -41.65 -55.56 31.38
N TYR A 360 -40.92 -56.18 30.44
CA TYR A 360 -40.95 -57.63 30.27
C TYR A 360 -40.46 -58.37 31.52
N MET A 361 -39.40 -57.88 32.19
CA MET A 361 -38.92 -58.47 33.44
C MET A 361 -39.95 -58.36 34.57
N ILE A 362 -40.65 -57.23 34.70
CA ILE A 362 -41.74 -57.05 35.66
C ILE A 362 -42.87 -58.04 35.38
N GLN A 363 -43.27 -58.18 34.10
CA GLN A 363 -44.29 -59.14 33.68
C GLN A 363 -43.87 -60.59 33.98
N GLN A 364 -42.64 -60.96 33.64
CA GLN A 364 -42.10 -62.29 33.91
C GLN A 364 -42.06 -62.60 35.41
N ASN A 365 -41.68 -61.64 36.25
CA ASN A 365 -41.67 -61.82 37.70
C ASN A 365 -43.09 -62.04 38.26
N LYS A 366 -44.09 -61.32 37.74
CA LYS A 366 -45.50 -61.55 38.10
C LYS A 366 -45.96 -62.96 37.70
N ILE A 367 -45.59 -63.43 36.51
CA ILE A 367 -45.90 -64.79 36.04
C ILE A 367 -45.23 -65.83 36.94
N ASN A 368 -43.94 -65.67 37.26
CA ASN A 368 -43.22 -66.59 38.15
C ASN A 368 -43.84 -66.65 39.55
N ALA A 369 -44.24 -65.50 40.12
CA ALA A 369 -44.91 -65.43 41.41
C ALA A 369 -46.28 -66.14 41.37
N GLN A 370 -47.03 -66.00 40.27
CA GLN A 370 -48.30 -66.69 40.08
C GLN A 370 -48.11 -68.20 39.90
N GLN A 371 -47.12 -68.63 39.11
CA GLN A 371 -46.76 -70.03 38.95
C GLN A 371 -46.36 -70.65 40.29
N ALA A 372 -45.57 -69.96 41.12
CA ALA A 372 -45.22 -70.42 42.46
C ALA A 372 -46.46 -70.64 43.35
N LYS A 373 -47.45 -69.72 43.31
CA LYS A 373 -48.73 -69.89 44.01
C LYS A 373 -49.51 -71.09 43.49
N THR A 374 -49.62 -71.26 42.17
CA THR A 374 -50.31 -72.39 41.55
C THR A 374 -49.64 -73.71 41.91
N ILE A 375 -48.30 -73.78 41.89
CA ILE A 375 -47.53 -74.96 42.29
C ILE A 375 -47.81 -75.31 43.76
N GLN A 376 -47.82 -74.33 44.66
CA GLN A 376 -48.18 -74.55 46.06
C GLN A 376 -49.61 -75.08 46.24
N GLN A 377 -50.57 -74.59 45.44
CA GLN A 377 -51.96 -75.07 45.48
C GLN A 377 -52.08 -76.51 44.96
N LEU A 378 -51.43 -76.82 43.83
CA LEU A 378 -51.40 -78.17 43.27
C LEU A 378 -50.74 -79.17 44.23
N GLN A 379 -49.63 -78.77 44.88
CA GLN A 379 -48.98 -79.59 45.91
C GLN A 379 -49.94 -79.93 47.06
N LYS A 380 -50.70 -78.95 47.57
CA LYS A 380 -51.72 -79.18 48.61
C LYS A 380 -52.84 -80.11 48.14
N GLN A 381 -53.31 -79.98 46.89
CA GLN A 381 -54.35 -80.85 46.33
C GLN A 381 -53.85 -82.30 46.17
N VAL A 382 -52.62 -82.48 45.69
CA VAL A 382 -52.00 -83.81 45.58
C VAL A 382 -51.83 -84.47 46.95
N GLU A 383 -51.42 -83.72 47.97
CA GLU A 383 -51.35 -84.22 49.36
C GLU A 383 -52.71 -84.62 49.92
N ALA A 384 -53.76 -83.83 49.63
CA ALA A 384 -55.12 -84.15 50.04
C ALA A 384 -55.63 -85.43 49.37
N LEU A 385 -55.46 -85.59 48.06
CA LEU A 385 -55.85 -86.80 47.31
C LEU A 385 -55.11 -88.06 47.79
N LYS A 386 -53.82 -87.94 48.11
CA LYS A 386 -53.03 -89.04 48.70
C LYS A 386 -53.55 -89.49 50.07
N LYS A 387 -54.18 -88.59 50.84
CA LYS A 387 -54.81 -88.93 52.12
C LYS A 387 -56.17 -89.62 51.96
N THR A 388 -56.86 -89.42 50.83
CA THR A 388 -58.17 -90.05 50.55
C THR A 388 -58.07 -91.42 49.87
N GLN A 389 -56.89 -91.79 49.36
CA GLN A 389 -56.62 -93.10 48.71
C GLN A 389 -55.93 -94.12 49.64
N LYS A 390 -55.71 -93.77 50.91
CA LYS A 390 -55.37 -94.69 52.00
C LYS A 390 -56.58 -94.85 52.90
#